data_AF-A0A9N9I614-F1
#
_entry.id   AF-A0A9N9I614-F1
#
_cell.length_a   1.000
_cell.length_b   1.000
_cell.length_c   1.000
_cell.angle_alpha   90.00
_cell.angle_beta   90.00
_cell.angle_gamma   90.00
#
_symmetry.space_group_name_H-M   'P 1'
#
loop_
_entity.id
_entity.type
_entity.pdbx_description
1 polymer ?
#
loop_
_entity_poly.entity_id
_entity_poly.type
_entity_poly.pdbx_seq_one_letter_code
_entity_poly.pdbx_strand_id
1 'polypeptide(L)'
;MSDNSPCFPLNGFQQNFFHQSGAFFHHAPMVQKSHYRERVAPTGAGATEVPPKIIGKRKPSAYDFDESMGESKSPPSSPRMASHSTQEMEKEYSLVKRTKMSNEKEFPLSKLLATLDKPQLLSLINNLIDTHPNLQSEIASNIPRPTIQSVTNILTNLEKKYQDSFPYTKWGHSKDDYSYNRVKPALIELKGAILDYAAHFTSPDEFPINTFTFLHLATNYAHRLPGWDNSLHNELKHDAYVKLADFWKKAIINAASKLREGKIYGQTVVNEWAKNLAQHDRDSNGMFRQAIDEFTQKLGWIIGLQSGSTQHHNYFGMPV
;
A
#
# COMPACT_ATOMS: atom_id res chain seq x y z
N MET A 1 -33.79 55.48 -30.21
CA MET A 1 -32.70 54.65 -30.72
C MET A 1 -32.83 53.30 -30.01
N SER A 2 -33.79 52.49 -30.43
CA SER A 2 -33.71 51.48 -31.51
C SER A 2 -33.24 50.14 -30.96
N ASP A 3 -34.22 49.22 -30.90
CA ASP A 3 -34.13 47.78 -30.74
C ASP A 3 -32.95 47.13 -31.48
N ASN A 4 -32.45 46.01 -30.94
CA ASN A 4 -32.33 44.76 -31.69
C ASN A 4 -31.79 43.62 -30.83
N SER A 5 -32.69 42.69 -30.48
CA SER A 5 -32.36 41.26 -30.47
C SER A 5 -32.26 40.76 -31.91
N PRO A 6 -31.54 39.64 -32.17
CA PRO A 6 -32.25 38.47 -32.70
C PRO A 6 -31.75 37.16 -32.05
N CYS A 7 -32.66 36.29 -31.61
CA CYS A 7 -33.28 35.18 -32.36
C CYS A 7 -32.34 33.98 -32.61
N PHE A 8 -32.72 32.87 -31.97
CA PHE A 8 -32.37 31.48 -32.29
C PHE A 8 -32.73 31.10 -33.73
N PRO A 9 -32.20 29.97 -34.21
CA PRO A 9 -33.12 28.96 -34.72
C PRO A 9 -32.94 27.59 -34.05
N LEU A 10 -34.08 27.00 -33.73
CA LEU A 10 -34.30 25.56 -33.54
C LEU A 10 -34.42 24.87 -34.90
N ASN A 11 -33.82 23.68 -35.02
CA ASN A 11 -34.25 22.52 -35.81
C ASN A 11 -33.17 21.44 -35.57
N GLY A 12 -33.43 20.17 -35.30
CA GLY A 12 -34.61 19.34 -35.49
C GLY A 12 -34.11 17.97 -35.94
N PHE A 13 -34.47 16.91 -35.20
CA PHE A 13 -34.66 15.51 -35.63
C PHE A 13 -33.72 14.84 -36.66
N GLN A 14 -33.04 13.76 -36.23
CA GLN A 14 -33.02 12.38 -36.79
C GLN A 14 -31.78 11.64 -36.25
N GLN A 15 -31.92 10.61 -35.42
CA GLN A 15 -32.08 9.18 -35.76
C GLN A 15 -31.00 8.58 -36.69
N ASN A 16 -30.38 7.51 -36.16
CA ASN A 16 -29.76 6.36 -36.82
C ASN A 16 -28.52 6.57 -37.70
N PHE A 17 -27.38 6.01 -37.26
CA PHE A 17 -26.52 5.20 -38.13
C PHE A 17 -25.81 4.12 -37.30
N PHE A 18 -26.47 2.97 -37.13
CA PHE A 18 -25.76 1.69 -37.21
C PHE A 18 -25.30 1.57 -38.66
N HIS A 19 -24.00 1.52 -38.93
CA HIS A 19 -23.48 0.89 -40.15
C HIS A 19 -22.24 0.08 -39.81
N GLN A 20 -22.46 -1.22 -39.99
CA GLN A 20 -21.52 -2.31 -40.08
C GLN A 20 -20.81 -2.18 -41.45
N SER A 21 -19.48 -2.13 -41.46
CA SER A 21 -18.70 -2.30 -42.69
C SER A 21 -17.77 -3.48 -42.49
N GLY A 22 -18.08 -4.57 -43.20
CA GLY A 22 -17.24 -5.73 -43.35
C GLY A 22 -16.33 -5.63 -44.57
N ALA A 23 -15.33 -6.52 -44.56
CA ALA A 23 -14.50 -6.99 -45.68
C ALA A 23 -13.46 -5.97 -46.22
N PHE A 24 -12.24 -6.34 -46.59
CA PHE A 24 -11.79 -7.57 -47.23
C PHE A 24 -10.35 -7.95 -46.84
N PHE A 25 -10.11 -9.26 -46.91
CA PHE A 25 -8.82 -9.96 -46.97
C PHE A 25 -7.85 -9.32 -47.99
N HIS A 26 -6.55 -9.36 -47.71
CA HIS A 26 -5.54 -9.82 -48.67
C HIS A 26 -4.35 -10.45 -47.92
N HIS A 27 -4.18 -11.74 -48.16
CA HIS A 27 -3.02 -12.57 -47.86
C HIS A 27 -1.98 -12.38 -48.97
N ALA A 28 -0.70 -12.28 -48.61
CA ALA A 28 0.43 -12.53 -49.50
C ALA A 28 1.66 -12.94 -48.66
N PRO A 29 2.58 -13.76 -49.21
CA PRO A 29 3.00 -14.97 -48.53
C PRO A 29 4.47 -14.99 -48.05
N MET A 30 4.75 -16.08 -47.35
CA MET A 30 6.02 -16.53 -46.79
C MET A 30 7.21 -16.52 -47.76
N VAL A 31 8.39 -16.19 -47.22
CA VAL A 31 9.69 -16.62 -47.73
C VAL A 31 10.30 -17.60 -46.72
N GLN A 32 10.65 -18.80 -47.21
CA GLN A 32 11.37 -19.85 -46.49
C GLN A 32 12.86 -19.87 -46.87
N LYS A 33 13.63 -20.54 -46.00
CA LYS A 33 15.01 -21.06 -46.10
C LYS A 33 16.08 -20.05 -45.65
N SER A 34 17.06 -20.43 -44.81
CA SER A 34 17.81 -21.69 -44.79
C SER A 34 18.53 -21.95 -43.46
N HIS A 35 18.60 -23.22 -43.08
CA HIS A 35 19.51 -23.79 -42.09
C HIS A 35 21.00 -23.56 -42.45
N TYR A 36 21.83 -23.29 -41.44
CA TYR A 36 23.27 -23.58 -41.41
C TYR A 36 23.62 -23.87 -39.93
N ARG A 37 23.69 -25.14 -39.53
CA ARG A 37 24.88 -26.00 -39.42
C ARG A 37 25.99 -25.45 -38.52
N GLU A 38 25.88 -25.82 -37.25
CA GLU A 38 26.89 -26.34 -36.33
C GLU A 38 28.34 -26.47 -36.84
N ARG A 39 29.29 -25.95 -36.05
CA ARG A 39 30.69 -26.38 -36.09
C ARG A 39 31.26 -26.47 -34.67
N VAL A 40 31.82 -27.63 -34.37
CA VAL A 40 32.33 -28.09 -33.07
C VAL A 40 33.87 -28.05 -33.07
N ALA A 41 34.46 -27.47 -32.01
CA ALA A 41 35.77 -27.75 -31.34
C ALA A 41 37.10 -27.57 -32.15
N PRO A 42 38.33 -27.64 -31.55
CA PRO A 42 38.70 -28.05 -30.17
C PRO A 42 39.92 -27.33 -29.46
N THR A 43 40.15 -27.76 -28.19
CA THR A 43 41.43 -28.02 -27.46
C THR A 43 42.31 -26.95 -26.77
N GLY A 44 42.69 -27.28 -25.52
CA GLY A 44 43.94 -26.90 -24.79
C GLY A 44 43.69 -26.24 -23.41
N ALA A 45 43.61 -26.91 -22.25
CA ALA A 45 44.56 -27.75 -21.46
C ALA A 45 45.55 -26.98 -20.55
N GLY A 46 45.42 -27.21 -19.22
CA GLY A 46 46.42 -27.08 -18.13
C GLY A 46 46.68 -25.68 -17.54
N ALA A 47 47.05 -25.45 -16.29
CA ALA A 47 47.08 -26.16 -15.00
C ALA A 47 47.67 -25.17 -13.94
N THR A 48 47.26 -25.30 -12.67
CA THR A 48 48.01 -25.04 -11.41
C THR A 48 48.53 -23.63 -10.98
N GLU A 49 48.08 -23.26 -9.77
CA GLU A 49 48.82 -22.77 -8.57
C GLU A 49 49.33 -21.30 -8.37
N VAL A 50 48.68 -20.62 -7.41
CA VAL A 50 49.04 -19.78 -6.21
C VAL A 50 50.47 -19.12 -5.99
N PRO A 51 50.68 -18.19 -5.01
CA PRO A 51 51.16 -16.79 -5.19
C PRO A 51 52.54 -16.46 -4.53
N PRO A 52 53.01 -15.18 -4.53
CA PRO A 52 53.32 -14.48 -3.25
C PRO A 52 53.05 -12.94 -3.30
N LYS A 53 52.63 -12.21 -2.25
CA LYS A 53 53.20 -11.77 -0.94
C LYS A 53 54.24 -10.62 -0.94
N ILE A 54 53.77 -9.43 -0.50
CA ILE A 54 54.28 -8.49 0.54
C ILE A 54 55.65 -7.78 0.38
N ILE A 55 55.64 -6.44 0.51
CA ILE A 55 56.37 -5.58 1.49
C ILE A 55 55.78 -4.16 1.35
N GLY A 56 55.50 -3.30 2.34
CA GLY A 56 55.73 -3.27 3.79
C GLY A 56 56.21 -1.85 4.19
N LYS A 57 55.65 -1.26 5.26
CA LYS A 57 56.18 -0.25 6.24
C LYS A 57 55.01 0.51 6.92
N ARG A 58 54.54 0.17 8.14
CA ARG A 58 55.04 0.42 9.54
C ARG A 58 54.94 1.92 9.96
N LYS A 59 53.99 2.37 10.81
CA LYS A 59 53.86 2.37 12.33
C LYS A 59 54.90 3.27 13.05
N PRO A 60 54.77 3.71 14.34
CA PRO A 60 53.68 3.80 15.36
C PRO A 60 53.66 5.21 16.08
N SER A 61 52.82 5.59 17.07
CA SER A 61 52.80 5.34 18.56
C SER A 61 51.67 6.21 19.16
N ALA A 62 50.80 5.87 20.14
CA ALA A 62 50.89 5.31 21.50
C ALA A 62 51.03 6.38 22.64
N TYR A 63 50.14 6.28 23.64
CA TYR A 63 50.10 6.94 24.98
C TYR A 63 49.74 8.44 25.02
N ASP A 64 49.01 9.03 25.99
CA ASP A 64 48.73 8.68 27.40
C ASP A 64 47.49 9.41 27.94
N PHE A 65 46.98 8.95 29.09
CA PHE A 65 45.89 9.51 29.91
C PHE A 65 46.47 10.10 31.21
N ASP A 66 46.02 11.28 31.63
CA ASP A 66 45.66 11.69 33.02
C ASP A 66 45.86 13.21 33.24
N GLU A 67 44.80 13.91 33.66
CA GLU A 67 44.90 15.10 34.51
C GLU A 67 43.60 15.33 35.30
N SER A 68 43.52 14.69 36.47
CA SER A 68 43.36 15.29 37.81
C SER A 68 42.38 16.46 38.07
N MET A 69 41.43 16.16 38.98
CA MET A 69 40.91 16.93 40.15
C MET A 69 40.20 18.31 40.01
N GLY A 70 39.06 18.43 40.72
CA GLY A 70 38.53 19.74 41.14
C GLY A 70 37.08 19.81 41.67
N GLU A 71 36.83 19.29 42.87
CA GLU A 71 35.92 19.85 43.91
C GLU A 71 34.44 20.16 43.59
N SER A 72 33.54 19.25 44.00
CA SER A 72 32.17 19.59 44.39
C SER A 72 32.14 20.08 45.84
N LYS A 73 31.84 21.36 46.05
CA LYS A 73 31.46 21.92 47.35
C LYS A 73 29.93 21.91 47.48
N SER A 74 29.41 21.18 48.45
CA SER A 74 28.07 21.40 48.99
C SER A 74 28.11 21.19 50.51
N PRO A 75 27.96 22.27 51.30
CA PRO A 75 27.79 22.18 52.74
C PRO A 75 26.30 22.01 53.15
N PRO A 76 26.05 21.71 54.44
CA PRO A 76 25.02 20.77 54.88
C PRO A 76 23.92 21.44 55.75
N SER A 77 23.11 20.60 56.41
CA SER A 77 22.36 20.81 57.67
C SER A 77 20.84 20.81 57.50
N SER A 78 19.99 20.26 58.40
CA SER A 78 20.06 19.38 59.57
C SER A 78 18.56 19.15 59.99
N PRO A 79 18.15 18.77 61.23
CA PRO A 79 17.56 17.45 61.53
C PRO A 79 16.16 17.53 62.21
N ARG A 80 15.51 16.38 62.48
CA ARG A 80 14.56 16.20 63.61
C ARG A 80 14.29 14.71 63.89
N MET A 81 14.88 14.11 64.93
CA MET A 81 14.34 13.82 66.29
C MET A 81 13.08 12.92 66.27
N ALA A 82 13.20 11.63 66.63
CA ALA A 82 12.97 11.02 67.97
C ALA A 82 11.46 10.88 68.28
N SER A 83 10.88 9.83 68.88
CA SER A 83 11.33 8.60 69.56
C SER A 83 10.05 7.86 70.02
N HIS A 84 10.17 6.54 70.28
CA HIS A 84 9.64 5.77 71.43
C HIS A 84 8.84 4.47 71.12
N SER A 85 9.42 3.36 71.60
CA SER A 85 8.85 2.16 72.26
C SER A 85 7.75 1.31 71.63
N THR A 86 7.66 -0.01 71.85
CA THR A 86 8.51 -1.12 72.34
C THR A 86 7.57 -2.31 72.25
N GLN A 87 8.00 -3.46 71.70
CA GLN A 87 7.81 -4.76 72.36
C GLN A 87 8.56 -5.87 71.60
N GLU A 88 9.59 -6.32 72.32
CA GLU A 88 10.39 -7.52 72.24
C GLU A 88 9.73 -8.76 71.60
N MET A 89 10.46 -9.39 70.67
CA MET A 89 10.61 -10.84 70.67
C MET A 89 11.94 -11.20 70.01
N GLU A 90 12.85 -11.69 70.85
CA GLU A 90 14.10 -12.31 70.45
C GLU A 90 13.83 -13.56 69.60
N LYS A 91 14.48 -13.66 68.44
CA LYS A 91 15.00 -14.92 67.93
C LYS A 91 16.14 -14.66 66.95
N GLU A 92 17.30 -15.03 67.47
CA GLU A 92 18.60 -15.17 66.85
C GLU A 92 18.58 -16.11 65.62
N TYR A 93 19.71 -16.16 64.90
CA TYR A 93 20.07 -17.04 63.77
C TYR A 93 19.36 -16.83 62.42
N SER A 94 19.92 -15.94 61.58
CA SER A 94 20.52 -16.39 60.31
C SER A 94 21.34 -15.26 59.69
N LEU A 95 22.66 -15.40 59.77
CA LEU A 95 23.60 -14.68 58.93
C LEU A 95 23.48 -15.21 57.49
N VAL A 96 22.41 -14.86 56.80
CA VAL A 96 22.36 -15.01 55.34
C VAL A 96 23.16 -13.83 54.79
N LYS A 97 24.43 -14.11 54.47
CA LYS A 97 25.27 -13.25 53.62
C LYS A 97 24.42 -12.80 52.44
N ARG A 98 23.98 -11.54 52.44
CA ARG A 98 23.38 -10.90 51.28
C ARG A 98 24.44 -10.91 50.19
N THR A 99 24.37 -11.90 49.31
CA THR A 99 25.05 -11.89 48.03
C THR A 99 24.68 -10.57 47.39
N LYS A 100 25.61 -9.62 47.40
CA LYS A 100 25.54 -8.40 46.60
C LYS A 100 25.59 -8.90 45.17
N MET A 101 24.41 -9.20 44.61
CA MET A 101 24.24 -9.46 43.19
C MET A 101 24.98 -8.35 42.46
N SER A 102 25.87 -8.75 41.58
CA SER A 102 26.63 -7.85 40.74
C SER A 102 25.66 -6.85 40.10
N ASN A 103 25.85 -5.57 40.38
CA ASN A 103 25.32 -4.51 39.51
C ASN A 103 26.18 -4.49 38.23
N GLU A 104 26.33 -5.64 37.58
CA GLU A 104 26.70 -5.67 36.18
C GLU A 104 25.53 -5.03 35.47
N LYS A 105 25.71 -3.76 35.12
CA LYS A 105 24.75 -3.00 34.35
C LYS A 105 24.62 -3.72 33.01
N GLU A 106 23.65 -4.63 32.93
CA GLU A 106 23.32 -5.38 31.72
C GLU A 106 23.27 -4.38 30.57
N PHE A 107 23.89 -4.76 29.46
CA PHE A 107 24.00 -3.87 28.32
C PHE A 107 22.58 -3.42 27.93
N PRO A 108 22.33 -2.09 27.86
CA PRO A 108 20.97 -1.58 27.84
C PRO A 108 20.24 -2.10 26.59
N LEU A 109 19.05 -2.67 26.80
CA LEU A 109 18.22 -3.25 25.74
C LEU A 109 18.07 -2.33 24.53
N SER A 110 17.92 -1.02 24.77
CA SER A 110 17.82 0.00 23.72
C SER A 110 19.01 -0.01 22.76
N LYS A 111 20.22 -0.30 23.25
CA LYS A 111 21.42 -0.39 22.41
C LYS A 111 21.46 -1.70 21.62
N LEU A 112 20.90 -2.80 22.13
CA LEU A 112 20.75 -4.05 21.36
C LEU A 112 19.73 -3.88 20.25
N LEU A 113 18.57 -3.30 20.56
CA LEU A 113 17.54 -2.98 19.58
C LEU A 113 18.06 -2.04 18.48
N ALA A 114 18.96 -1.10 18.81
CA ALA A 114 19.58 -0.22 17.84
C ALA A 114 20.55 -0.93 16.88
N THR A 115 21.04 -2.13 17.21
CA THR A 115 21.87 -2.93 16.27
C THR A 115 21.03 -3.73 15.28
N LEU A 116 19.72 -3.85 15.50
CA LEU A 116 18.83 -4.60 14.63
C LEU A 116 18.38 -3.74 13.44
N ASP A 117 18.33 -4.36 12.27
CA ASP A 117 17.74 -3.74 11.09
C ASP A 117 16.19 -3.80 11.14
N LYS A 118 15.53 -3.05 10.24
CA LYS A 118 14.06 -3.02 10.15
C LYS A 118 13.42 -4.42 10.06
N PRO A 119 13.87 -5.34 9.18
CA PRO A 119 13.27 -6.67 9.11
C PRO A 119 13.50 -7.49 10.39
N GLN A 120 14.66 -7.40 11.05
CA GLN A 120 14.92 -8.06 12.33
C GLN A 120 14.01 -7.53 13.44
N LEU A 121 13.82 -6.21 13.53
CA LEU A 121 12.88 -5.60 14.47
C LEU A 121 11.44 -6.05 14.24
N LEU A 122 10.98 -6.09 12.99
CA LEU A 122 9.65 -6.59 12.65
C LEU A 122 9.48 -8.07 13.02
N SER A 123 10.48 -8.90 12.75
CA SER A 123 10.46 -10.32 13.13
C SER A 123 10.41 -10.50 14.65
N LEU A 124 11.18 -9.72 15.41
CA LEU A 124 11.17 -9.75 16.86
C LEU A 124 9.81 -9.33 17.42
N ILE A 125 9.22 -8.25 16.90
CA ILE A 125 7.89 -7.78 17.32
C ILE A 125 6.82 -8.82 16.99
N ASN A 126 6.84 -9.42 15.80
CA ASN A 126 5.88 -10.47 15.42
C ASN A 126 6.00 -11.69 16.35
N ASN A 127 7.22 -12.15 16.64
CA ASN A 127 7.44 -13.24 17.60
C ASN A 127 6.91 -12.89 18.99
N LEU A 128 7.09 -11.65 19.45
CA LEU A 128 6.55 -11.19 20.73
C LEU A 128 5.01 -11.17 20.73
N ILE A 129 4.39 -10.73 19.63
CA ILE A 129 2.93 -10.76 19.45
C ILE A 129 2.41 -12.20 19.50
N ASP A 130 3.08 -13.14 18.82
CA ASP A 130 2.69 -14.55 18.81
C ASP A 130 2.81 -15.20 20.20
N THR A 131 3.83 -14.83 20.97
CA THR A 131 4.01 -15.32 22.36
C THR A 131 3.06 -14.68 23.37
N HIS A 132 2.61 -13.44 23.11
CA HIS A 132 1.81 -12.64 24.02
C HIS A 132 0.71 -11.89 23.25
N PRO A 133 -0.43 -12.55 22.96
CA PRO A 133 -1.51 -11.97 22.16
C PRO A 133 -2.12 -10.68 22.76
N ASN A 134 -2.00 -10.50 24.08
CA ASN A 134 -2.39 -9.28 24.78
C ASN A 134 -1.61 -8.04 24.31
N LEU A 135 -0.35 -8.19 23.88
CA LEU A 135 0.45 -7.10 23.34
C LEU A 135 -0.04 -6.66 21.96
N GLN A 136 -0.73 -7.51 21.19
CA GLN A 136 -1.22 -7.15 19.87
C GLN A 136 -2.16 -5.95 19.92
N SER A 137 -3.12 -5.95 20.85
CA SER A 137 -4.07 -4.85 21.02
C SER A 137 -3.38 -3.57 21.48
N GLU A 138 -2.40 -3.68 22.38
CA GLU A 138 -1.64 -2.54 22.90
C GLU A 138 -0.76 -1.93 21.80
N ILE A 139 -0.01 -2.74 21.07
CA ILE A 139 0.82 -2.31 19.95
C ILE A 139 -0.06 -1.69 18.85
N ALA A 140 -1.16 -2.35 18.47
CA ALA A 140 -2.08 -1.83 17.47
C ALA A 140 -2.69 -0.48 17.87
N SER A 141 -2.95 -0.25 19.17
CA SER A 141 -3.46 1.04 19.67
C SER A 141 -2.42 2.16 19.64
N ASN A 142 -1.13 1.82 19.71
CA ASN A 142 -0.02 2.78 19.66
C ASN A 142 0.46 3.07 18.23
N ILE A 143 0.18 2.18 17.26
CA ILE A 143 0.54 2.40 15.87
C ILE A 143 -0.47 3.40 15.26
N PRO A 144 -0.01 4.52 14.71
CA PRO A 144 -0.91 5.45 14.04
C PRO A 144 -1.54 4.76 12.82
N ARG A 145 -2.85 4.98 12.64
CA ARG A 145 -3.57 4.45 11.48
C ARG A 145 -2.90 4.93 10.18
N PRO A 146 -2.75 4.05 9.17
CA PRO A 146 -2.12 4.44 7.92
C PRO A 146 -2.98 5.49 7.21
N THR A 147 -2.39 6.66 6.94
CA THR A 147 -3.06 7.72 6.18
C THR A 147 -2.97 7.46 4.68
N ILE A 148 -3.89 8.02 3.91
CA ILE A 148 -3.86 7.94 2.44
C ILE A 148 -2.51 8.43 1.90
N GLN A 149 -1.94 9.49 2.48
CA GLN A 149 -0.63 10.02 2.05
C GLN A 149 0.52 9.06 2.35
N SER A 150 0.53 8.43 3.53
CA SER A 150 1.54 7.44 3.89
C SER A 150 1.52 6.26 2.93
N VAL A 151 0.32 5.74 2.66
CA VAL A 151 0.14 4.63 1.71
C VAL A 151 0.51 5.05 0.29
N THR A 152 0.17 6.27 -0.13
CA THR A 152 0.58 6.80 -1.44
C THR A 152 2.08 6.75 -1.61
N ASN A 153 2.85 7.19 -0.60
CA ASN A 153 4.32 7.14 -0.66
C ASN A 153 4.84 5.70 -0.79
N ILE A 154 4.23 4.74 -0.10
CA ILE A 154 4.57 3.31 -0.21
C ILE A 154 4.30 2.82 -1.64
N LEU A 155 3.12 3.10 -2.18
CA LEU A 155 2.75 2.69 -3.55
C LEU A 155 3.64 3.36 -4.61
N THR A 156 3.99 4.63 -4.46
CA THR A 156 4.94 5.32 -5.35
C THR A 156 6.32 4.67 -5.32
N ASN A 157 6.81 4.28 -4.14
CA ASN A 157 8.11 3.62 -4.01
C ASN A 157 8.11 2.21 -4.64
N LEU A 158 7.02 1.46 -4.45
CA LEU A 158 6.84 0.16 -5.10
C LEU A 158 6.67 0.29 -6.62
N GLU A 159 6.00 1.36 -7.07
CA GLU A 159 5.92 1.70 -8.49
C GLU A 159 7.30 1.96 -9.09
N LYS A 160 8.09 2.81 -8.44
CA LYS A 160 9.47 3.06 -8.83
C LYS A 160 10.31 1.79 -8.84
N LYS A 161 10.14 0.93 -7.82
CA LYS A 161 10.84 -0.36 -7.73
C LYS A 161 10.54 -1.27 -8.93
N TYR A 162 9.29 -1.37 -9.38
CA TYR A 162 8.99 -2.17 -10.58
C TYR A 162 9.54 -1.51 -11.84
N GLN A 163 9.51 -0.17 -11.94
CA GLN A 163 10.05 0.56 -13.08
C GLN A 163 11.58 0.35 -13.19
N ASP A 164 12.29 0.42 -12.08
CA ASP A 164 13.73 0.19 -12.01
C ASP A 164 14.12 -1.29 -12.25
N SER A 165 13.15 -2.21 -12.16
CA SER A 165 13.37 -3.65 -12.42
C SER A 165 13.36 -4.00 -13.92
N PHE A 166 12.96 -3.07 -14.79
CA PHE A 166 13.00 -3.30 -16.24
C PHE A 166 14.45 -3.44 -16.72
N PRO A 167 14.75 -4.43 -17.57
CA PRO A 167 16.09 -4.55 -18.14
C PRO A 167 16.39 -3.34 -19.05
N TYR A 168 17.61 -2.82 -18.95
CA TYR A 168 18.07 -1.74 -19.81
C TYR A 168 18.22 -2.28 -21.24
N THR A 169 17.37 -1.80 -22.16
CA THR A 169 17.53 -2.09 -23.58
C THR A 169 17.70 -0.79 -24.36
N LYS A 170 18.49 -0.85 -25.44
CA LYS A 170 18.68 0.27 -26.37
C LYS A 170 17.37 0.75 -27.04
N TRP A 171 16.29 -0.02 -26.94
CA TRP A 171 14.98 0.25 -27.53
C TRP A 171 13.89 0.56 -26.47
N GLY A 172 14.27 0.76 -25.20
CA GLY A 172 13.35 1.04 -24.10
C GLY A 172 12.86 -0.22 -23.37
N HIS A 173 11.72 -0.14 -22.69
CA HIS A 173 11.16 -1.27 -21.95
C HIS A 173 10.63 -2.32 -22.93
N SER A 174 11.35 -3.44 -23.03
CA SER A 174 10.87 -4.60 -23.78
C SER A 174 9.70 -5.27 -23.02
N LYS A 175 8.70 -5.73 -23.77
CA LYS A 175 7.49 -6.38 -23.23
C LYS A 175 7.50 -7.91 -23.41
N ASP A 176 8.69 -8.44 -23.62
CA ASP A 176 8.97 -9.85 -23.79
C ASP A 176 8.97 -10.62 -22.46
N ASP A 177 8.95 -11.95 -22.57
CA ASP A 177 8.89 -12.85 -21.41
C ASP A 177 10.08 -12.68 -20.46
N TYR A 178 11.26 -12.32 -20.97
CA TYR A 178 12.43 -12.05 -20.12
C TYR A 178 12.19 -10.82 -19.24
N SER A 179 11.75 -9.70 -19.82
CA SER A 179 11.44 -8.48 -19.08
C SER A 179 10.30 -8.70 -18.07
N TYR A 180 9.28 -9.47 -18.44
CA TYR A 180 8.23 -9.86 -17.51
C TYR A 180 8.79 -10.61 -16.30
N ASN A 181 9.59 -11.66 -16.50
CA ASN A 181 10.12 -12.47 -15.40
C ASN A 181 11.02 -11.66 -14.44
N ARG A 182 11.70 -10.63 -14.96
CA ARG A 182 12.50 -9.69 -14.14
C ARG A 182 11.62 -8.77 -13.29
N VAL A 183 10.56 -8.23 -13.86
CA VAL A 183 9.69 -7.22 -13.24
C VAL A 183 8.58 -7.86 -12.39
N LYS A 184 8.22 -9.12 -12.67
CA LYS A 184 7.13 -9.88 -12.03
C LYS A 184 7.17 -9.84 -10.50
N PRO A 185 8.31 -10.05 -9.80
CA PRO A 185 8.33 -10.00 -8.34
C PRO A 185 7.89 -8.63 -7.79
N ALA A 186 8.37 -7.54 -8.39
CA ALA A 186 8.02 -6.18 -7.99
C ALA A 186 6.56 -5.83 -8.34
N LEU A 187 6.02 -6.35 -9.45
CA LEU A 187 4.61 -6.19 -9.80
C LEU A 187 3.67 -6.92 -8.85
N ILE A 188 4.02 -8.14 -8.44
CA ILE A 188 3.24 -8.90 -7.46
C ILE A 188 3.23 -8.16 -6.12
N GLU A 189 4.36 -7.60 -5.70
CA GLU A 189 4.46 -6.81 -4.48
C GLU A 189 3.62 -5.53 -4.54
N LEU A 190 3.69 -4.77 -5.64
CA LEU A 190 2.86 -3.59 -5.84
C LEU A 190 1.36 -3.94 -5.84
N LYS A 191 0.96 -4.97 -6.61
CA LYS A 191 -0.42 -5.45 -6.63
C LYS A 191 -0.89 -5.87 -5.25
N GLY A 192 -0.08 -6.65 -4.53
CA GLY A 192 -0.40 -7.09 -3.16
C GLY A 192 -0.66 -5.90 -2.24
N ALA A 193 0.27 -4.94 -2.22
CA ALA A 193 0.11 -3.72 -1.43
C ALA A 193 -1.16 -2.94 -1.80
N ILE A 194 -1.47 -2.77 -3.10
CA ILE A 194 -2.70 -2.09 -3.54
C ILE A 194 -3.94 -2.78 -2.95
N LEU A 195 -4.01 -4.11 -3.02
CA LEU A 195 -5.17 -4.89 -2.56
C LEU A 195 -5.27 -4.94 -1.03
N ASP A 196 -4.15 -5.04 -0.32
CA ASP A 196 -4.11 -5.08 1.15
C ASP A 196 -4.60 -3.74 1.73
N TYR A 197 -4.11 -2.63 1.19
CA TYR A 197 -4.59 -1.31 1.62
C TYR A 197 -6.03 -1.03 1.15
N ALA A 198 -6.45 -1.56 0.00
CA ALA A 198 -7.86 -1.46 -0.42
C ALA A 198 -8.79 -2.20 0.56
N ALA A 199 -8.38 -3.37 1.05
CA ALA A 199 -9.11 -4.09 2.10
C ALA A 199 -9.17 -3.27 3.40
N HIS A 200 -8.04 -2.68 3.82
CA HIS A 200 -8.00 -1.81 4.99
C HIS A 200 -8.98 -0.63 4.89
N PHE A 201 -8.93 0.16 3.82
CA PHE A 201 -9.78 1.34 3.65
C PHE A 201 -11.25 1.03 3.31
N THR A 202 -11.58 -0.20 2.92
CA THR A 202 -12.97 -0.64 2.71
C THR A 202 -13.62 -1.23 3.97
N SER A 203 -12.90 -1.24 5.09
CA SER A 203 -13.42 -1.69 6.38
C SER A 203 -14.64 -0.88 6.81
N PRO A 204 -15.61 -1.48 7.53
CA PRO A 204 -16.85 -0.81 7.94
C PRO A 204 -16.63 0.45 8.79
N ASP A 205 -15.52 0.54 9.52
CA ASP A 205 -15.22 1.67 10.39
C ASP A 205 -14.78 2.93 9.61
N GLU A 206 -14.30 2.76 8.37
CA GLU A 206 -13.69 3.85 7.61
C GLU A 206 -14.73 4.81 7.03
N PHE A 207 -14.41 6.10 6.96
CA PHE A 207 -15.30 7.08 6.35
C PHE A 207 -15.39 6.86 4.83
N PRO A 208 -16.61 6.86 4.22
CA PRO A 208 -16.76 6.63 2.79
C PRO A 208 -15.91 7.55 1.90
N ILE A 209 -15.72 8.81 2.30
CA ILE A 209 -14.85 9.77 1.59
C ILE A 209 -13.43 9.21 1.48
N ASN A 210 -12.86 8.71 2.57
CA ASN A 210 -11.51 8.13 2.59
C ASN A 210 -11.47 6.85 1.75
N THR A 211 -12.47 5.98 1.88
CA THR A 211 -12.60 4.76 1.09
C THR A 211 -12.59 5.06 -0.42
N PHE A 212 -13.49 5.94 -0.89
CA PHE A 212 -13.59 6.27 -2.32
C PHE A 212 -12.36 7.03 -2.84
N THR A 213 -11.78 7.92 -2.03
CA THR A 213 -10.54 8.63 -2.38
C THR A 213 -9.38 7.65 -2.57
N PHE A 214 -9.23 6.70 -1.64
CA PHE A 214 -8.21 5.66 -1.76
C PHE A 214 -8.48 4.72 -2.93
N LEU A 215 -9.72 4.27 -3.13
CA LEU A 215 -10.06 3.37 -4.25
C LEU A 215 -9.80 4.03 -5.61
N HIS A 216 -10.08 5.33 -5.76
CA HIS A 216 -9.71 6.08 -6.96
C HIS A 216 -8.19 6.06 -7.17
N LEU A 217 -7.41 6.36 -6.13
CA LEU A 217 -5.96 6.33 -6.17
C LEU A 217 -5.42 4.93 -6.53
N ALA A 218 -5.89 3.89 -5.83
CA ALA A 218 -5.52 2.49 -6.06
C ALA A 218 -5.82 2.05 -7.49
N THR A 219 -6.97 2.44 -8.03
CA THR A 219 -7.37 2.11 -9.40
C THR A 219 -6.48 2.84 -10.43
N ASN A 220 -6.06 4.08 -10.16
CA ASN A 220 -5.07 4.78 -10.99
C ASN A 220 -3.71 4.06 -11.02
N TYR A 221 -3.24 3.50 -9.91
CA TYR A 221 -2.03 2.65 -9.90
C TYR A 221 -2.24 1.39 -10.75
N ALA A 222 -3.41 0.73 -10.65
CA ALA A 222 -3.74 -0.43 -11.47
C ALA A 222 -3.77 -0.11 -12.97
N HIS A 223 -4.27 1.06 -13.38
CA HIS A 223 -4.23 1.53 -14.77
C HIS A 223 -2.81 1.65 -15.31
N ARG A 224 -1.87 2.13 -14.49
CA ARG A 224 -0.46 2.30 -14.86
C ARG A 224 0.33 1.00 -14.95
N LEU A 225 -0.22 -0.13 -14.50
CA LEU A 225 0.44 -1.43 -14.67
C LEU A 225 0.69 -1.73 -16.16
N PRO A 226 1.86 -2.27 -16.53
CA PRO A 226 2.22 -2.53 -17.92
C PRO A 226 1.31 -3.58 -18.54
N GLY A 227 0.98 -3.39 -19.82
CA GLY A 227 0.45 -4.44 -20.67
C GLY A 227 1.60 -5.16 -21.39
N TRP A 228 1.57 -6.49 -21.35
CA TRP A 228 2.56 -7.40 -21.92
C TRP A 228 2.09 -8.00 -23.24
N ASP A 229 3.02 -8.42 -24.10
CA ASP A 229 2.70 -9.02 -25.40
C ASP A 229 2.06 -10.41 -25.21
N ASN A 230 2.49 -11.14 -24.18
CA ASN A 230 1.87 -12.39 -23.78
C ASN A 230 0.61 -12.14 -22.94
N SER A 231 -0.53 -12.64 -23.42
CA SER A 231 -1.82 -12.53 -22.75
C SER A 231 -1.83 -13.11 -21.32
N LEU A 232 -1.07 -14.17 -21.06
CA LEU A 232 -0.99 -14.81 -19.73
C LEU A 232 -0.38 -13.86 -18.68
N HIS A 233 0.55 -13.00 -19.08
CA HIS A 233 1.17 -12.03 -18.17
C HIS A 233 0.23 -10.89 -17.81
N ASN A 234 -0.80 -10.64 -18.63
CA ASN A 234 -1.83 -9.63 -18.37
C ASN A 234 -2.87 -10.10 -17.34
N GLU A 235 -2.90 -11.39 -16.98
CA GLU A 235 -3.78 -11.90 -15.92
C GLU A 235 -3.53 -11.20 -14.58
N LEU A 236 -2.29 -10.80 -14.29
CA LEU A 236 -1.95 -10.09 -13.07
C LEU A 236 -2.71 -8.74 -12.98
N LYS A 237 -2.74 -8.00 -14.09
CA LYS A 237 -3.46 -6.74 -14.21
C LYS A 237 -4.97 -6.96 -14.19
N HIS A 238 -5.45 -8.00 -14.88
CA HIS A 238 -6.86 -8.35 -14.89
C HIS A 238 -7.38 -8.71 -13.49
N ASP A 239 -6.68 -9.57 -12.76
CA ASP A 239 -7.05 -9.96 -11.39
C ASP A 239 -7.05 -8.75 -10.44
N ALA A 240 -6.10 -7.81 -10.60
CA ALA A 240 -6.13 -6.57 -9.84
C ALA A 240 -7.42 -5.75 -10.10
N TYR A 241 -7.87 -5.66 -11.36
CA TYR A 241 -9.13 -4.97 -11.67
C TYR A 241 -10.35 -5.67 -11.10
N VAL A 242 -10.44 -7.00 -11.21
CA VAL A 242 -11.57 -7.77 -10.64
C VAL A 242 -11.68 -7.50 -9.14
N LYS A 243 -10.56 -7.62 -8.41
CA LYS A 243 -10.55 -7.38 -6.97
C LYS A 243 -10.86 -5.92 -6.61
N LEU A 244 -10.35 -4.96 -7.37
CA LEU A 244 -10.69 -3.55 -7.16
C LEU A 244 -12.17 -3.29 -7.42
N ALA A 245 -12.77 -3.87 -8.46
CA ALA A 245 -14.19 -3.75 -8.74
C ALA A 245 -15.05 -4.29 -7.58
N ASP A 246 -14.66 -5.42 -6.99
CA ASP A 246 -15.29 -5.95 -5.78
C ASP A 246 -15.19 -4.97 -4.60
N PHE A 247 -14.03 -4.33 -4.41
CA PHE A 247 -13.85 -3.33 -3.36
C PHE A 247 -14.70 -2.08 -3.59
N TRP A 248 -14.81 -1.60 -4.83
CA TRP A 248 -15.73 -0.52 -5.20
C TRP A 248 -17.18 -0.89 -4.88
N LYS A 249 -17.62 -2.09 -5.26
CA LYS A 249 -18.97 -2.58 -4.94
C LYS A 249 -19.21 -2.62 -3.43
N LYS A 250 -18.26 -3.15 -2.65
CA LYS A 250 -18.34 -3.17 -1.17
C LYS A 250 -18.42 -1.76 -0.58
N ALA A 251 -17.60 -0.83 -1.07
CA ALA A 251 -17.61 0.56 -0.63
C ALA A 251 -18.98 1.23 -0.86
N ILE A 252 -19.60 0.97 -2.02
CA ILE A 252 -20.94 1.47 -2.35
C ILE A 252 -22.00 0.91 -1.41
N ILE A 253 -21.97 -0.40 -1.15
CA ILE A 253 -22.89 -1.05 -0.22
C ILE A 253 -22.75 -0.47 1.19
N ASN A 254 -21.51 -0.32 1.67
CA ASN A 254 -21.20 0.23 2.98
C ASN A 254 -21.65 1.69 3.10
N ALA A 255 -21.39 2.52 2.08
CA ALA A 255 -21.86 3.90 2.04
C ALA A 255 -23.40 3.99 2.05
N ALA A 256 -24.07 3.12 1.28
CA ALA A 256 -25.53 3.06 1.26
C ALA A 256 -26.12 2.59 2.59
N SER A 257 -25.46 1.68 3.32
CA SER A 257 -25.86 1.29 4.68
C SER A 257 -25.77 2.48 5.64
N LYS A 258 -24.63 3.17 5.64
CA LYS A 258 -24.40 4.36 6.47
C LYS A 258 -25.37 5.51 6.19
N LEU A 259 -25.85 5.62 4.95
CA LEU A 259 -26.91 6.57 4.58
C LEU A 259 -28.25 6.24 5.25
N ARG A 260 -28.59 4.94 5.34
CA ARG A 260 -29.81 4.48 6.03
C ARG A 260 -29.74 4.70 7.55
N GLU A 261 -28.54 4.68 8.11
CA GLU A 261 -28.27 5.03 9.51
C GLU A 261 -28.36 6.54 9.80
N GLY A 262 -28.65 7.37 8.78
CA GLY A 262 -28.87 8.80 8.92
C GLY A 262 -27.68 9.69 8.56
N LYS A 263 -26.58 9.14 8.02
CA LYS A 263 -25.47 9.97 7.51
C LYS A 263 -25.84 10.58 6.16
N ILE A 264 -25.73 11.89 6.01
CA ILE A 264 -26.03 12.58 4.75
C ILE A 264 -24.73 12.84 3.98
N TYR A 265 -24.74 12.52 2.67
CA TYR A 265 -23.65 12.88 1.76
C TYR A 265 -24.07 14.03 0.87
N GLY A 266 -23.17 14.98 0.63
CA GLY A 266 -23.40 16.04 -0.34
C GLY A 266 -23.50 15.48 -1.76
N GLN A 267 -24.43 16.01 -2.56
CA GLN A 267 -24.62 15.58 -3.95
C GLN A 267 -23.34 15.73 -4.79
N THR A 268 -22.54 16.76 -4.53
CA THR A 268 -21.26 17.01 -5.21
C THR A 268 -20.28 15.85 -5.01
N VAL A 269 -20.11 15.40 -3.77
CA VAL A 269 -19.20 14.31 -3.41
C VAL A 269 -19.65 12.98 -4.05
N VAL A 270 -20.94 12.68 -3.98
CA VAL A 270 -21.49 11.46 -4.62
C VAL A 270 -21.35 11.53 -6.14
N ASN A 271 -21.51 12.70 -6.74
CA ASN A 271 -21.31 12.90 -8.18
C ASN A 271 -19.84 12.69 -8.58
N GLU A 272 -18.89 13.17 -7.78
CA GLU A 272 -17.46 12.89 -8.00
C GLU A 272 -17.15 11.40 -7.94
N TRP A 273 -17.71 10.65 -6.99
CA TRP A 273 -17.54 9.20 -6.94
C TRP A 273 -18.09 8.52 -8.20
N ALA A 274 -19.26 8.94 -8.67
CA ALA A 274 -19.86 8.44 -9.91
C ALA A 274 -18.99 8.72 -11.13
N LYS A 275 -18.46 9.94 -11.25
CA LYS A 275 -17.56 10.35 -12.34
C LYS A 275 -16.26 9.54 -12.34
N ASN A 276 -15.64 9.38 -11.17
CA ASN A 276 -14.42 8.60 -11.03
C ASN A 276 -14.65 7.14 -11.43
N LEU A 277 -15.73 6.53 -10.95
CA LEU A 277 -16.08 5.16 -11.29
C LEU A 277 -16.37 4.97 -12.78
N ALA A 278 -17.11 5.91 -13.40
CA ALA A 278 -17.36 5.91 -14.85
C ALA A 278 -16.09 6.14 -15.69
N GLN A 279 -15.11 6.87 -15.17
CA GLN A 279 -13.79 6.98 -15.80
C GLN A 279 -13.02 5.66 -15.73
N HIS A 280 -12.97 5.02 -14.54
CA HIS A 280 -12.29 3.74 -14.37
C HIS A 280 -12.88 2.62 -15.23
N ASP A 281 -14.21 2.59 -15.41
CA ASP A 281 -14.87 1.62 -16.30
C ASP A 281 -14.44 1.79 -17.77
N ARG A 282 -14.37 3.04 -18.25
CA ARG A 282 -13.87 3.35 -19.60
C ARG A 282 -12.41 2.92 -19.76
N ASP A 283 -11.57 3.24 -18.78
CA ASP A 283 -10.12 2.98 -18.83
C ASP A 283 -9.75 1.50 -18.61
N SER A 284 -10.71 0.68 -18.14
CA SER A 284 -10.52 -0.76 -17.91
C SER A 284 -11.31 -1.65 -18.88
N ASN A 285 -11.95 -1.08 -19.90
CA ASN A 285 -12.79 -1.79 -20.86
C ASN A 285 -14.00 -2.53 -20.22
N GLY A 286 -14.70 -1.90 -19.29
CA GLY A 286 -15.96 -2.42 -18.74
C GLY A 286 -15.84 -3.27 -17.48
N MET A 287 -14.66 -3.33 -16.85
CA MET A 287 -14.44 -4.17 -15.66
C MET A 287 -15.18 -3.66 -14.41
N PHE A 288 -15.55 -2.38 -14.36
CA PHE A 288 -16.24 -1.77 -13.22
C PHE A 288 -17.75 -1.68 -13.43
N ARG A 289 -18.28 -2.27 -14.52
CA ARG A 289 -19.69 -2.16 -14.89
C ARG A 289 -20.63 -2.58 -13.77
N GLN A 290 -20.32 -3.70 -13.10
CA GLN A 290 -21.12 -4.18 -11.97
C GLN A 290 -21.14 -3.21 -10.80
N ALA A 291 -20.02 -2.52 -10.53
CA ALA A 291 -19.96 -1.50 -9.49
C ALA A 291 -20.76 -0.25 -9.89
N ILE A 292 -20.77 0.13 -11.17
CA ILE A 292 -21.60 1.24 -11.69
C ILE A 292 -23.09 0.93 -11.54
N ASP A 293 -23.51 -0.28 -11.88
CA ASP A 293 -24.90 -0.68 -11.77
C ASP A 293 -25.36 -0.62 -10.31
N GLU A 294 -24.53 -1.13 -9.39
CA GLU A 294 -24.78 -1.05 -7.93
C GLU A 294 -24.78 0.40 -7.41
N PHE A 295 -23.88 1.24 -7.90
CA PHE A 295 -23.84 2.66 -7.57
C PHE A 295 -25.15 3.34 -7.96
N THR A 296 -25.60 3.11 -9.20
CA THR A 296 -26.81 3.73 -9.75
C THR A 296 -28.04 3.29 -8.96
N GLN A 297 -28.13 2.01 -8.60
CA GLN A 297 -29.25 1.47 -7.82
C GLN A 297 -29.31 2.03 -6.39
N LYS A 298 -28.16 2.20 -5.71
CA LYS A 298 -28.14 2.54 -4.27
C LYS A 298 -27.93 4.02 -3.97
N LEU A 299 -27.11 4.69 -4.77
CA LEU A 299 -26.68 6.08 -4.57
C LEU A 299 -27.11 7.00 -5.72
N GLY A 300 -27.56 6.47 -6.85
CA GLY A 300 -27.95 7.26 -8.03
C GLY A 300 -29.07 8.26 -7.79
N TRP A 301 -30.00 7.98 -6.87
CA TRP A 301 -31.07 8.91 -6.50
C TRP A 301 -30.56 10.20 -5.87
N ILE A 302 -29.40 10.17 -5.19
CA ILE A 302 -28.80 11.35 -4.53
C ILE A 302 -28.37 12.40 -5.56
N ILE A 303 -27.99 11.95 -6.76
CA ILE A 303 -27.48 12.79 -7.85
C ILE A 303 -28.45 12.87 -9.03
N GLY A 304 -29.70 12.42 -8.84
CA GLY A 304 -30.74 12.49 -9.87
C GLY A 304 -30.57 11.54 -11.05
N LEU A 305 -29.75 10.48 -10.92
CA LEU A 305 -29.54 9.46 -11.98
C LEU A 305 -30.65 8.40 -12.05
N GLN A 306 -31.72 8.53 -11.26
CA GLN A 306 -32.74 7.49 -11.21
C GLN A 306 -33.56 7.50 -12.51
N SER A 307 -33.39 6.45 -13.30
CA SER A 307 -34.37 6.02 -14.31
C SER A 307 -35.70 5.76 -13.61
N GLY A 308 -36.76 6.46 -14.05
CA GLY A 308 -38.04 6.57 -13.36
C GLY A 308 -38.62 5.24 -12.87
N SER A 309 -38.68 5.09 -11.54
CA SER A 309 -39.69 4.25 -10.90
C SER A 309 -40.76 5.18 -10.36
N THR A 310 -41.90 5.18 -11.05
CA THR A 310 -43.18 5.79 -10.72
C THR A 310 -43.39 5.83 -9.21
N GLN A 311 -43.46 7.04 -8.64
CA GLN A 311 -44.01 7.23 -7.31
C GLN A 311 -45.50 6.87 -7.37
N HIS A 312 -45.88 5.72 -6.80
CA HIS A 312 -47.23 5.54 -6.30
C HIS A 312 -47.37 6.37 -5.01
N HIS A 313 -47.57 7.67 -5.17
CA HIS A 313 -48.14 8.51 -4.12
C HIS A 313 -49.63 8.15 -4.05
N ASN A 314 -49.98 7.19 -3.20
CA ASN A 314 -51.37 6.95 -2.83
C ASN A 314 -51.89 8.20 -2.13
N TYR A 315 -52.66 9.01 -2.86
CA TYR A 315 -53.42 10.12 -2.33
C TYR A 315 -54.40 9.62 -1.26
N PHE A 316 -54.12 10.01 -0.02
CA PHE A 316 -55.07 10.09 1.07
C PHE A 316 -55.93 11.34 0.81
N GLY A 317 -57.25 11.23 0.64
CA GLY A 317 -58.06 12.43 0.36
C GLY A 317 -59.54 12.24 0.03
N MET A 318 -60.29 11.69 0.99
CA MET A 318 -61.67 12.02 1.40
C MET A 318 -62.90 12.04 0.44
N PRO A 319 -64.10 11.78 1.00
CA PRO A 319 -65.34 11.55 0.26
C PRO A 319 -66.18 12.82 0.07
N VAL A 320 -67.03 12.81 -0.96
CA VAL A 320 -68.29 13.55 -1.04
C VAL A 320 -69.35 12.61 -1.58
#